data_AF-A0A662V869-F1
#
_entry.id   AF-A0A662V869-F1
#
_cell.length_a   1.000
_cell.length_b   1.000
_cell.length_c   1.000
_cell.angle_alpha   90.00
_cell.angle_beta   90.00
_cell.angle_gamma   90.00
#
_symmetry.space_group_name_H-M   'P 1'
#
loop_
_entity.id
_entity.type
_entity.pdbx_description
1 polymer ?
#
loop_
_entity_poly.entity_id
_entity_poly.type
_entity_poly.pdbx_seq_one_letter_code
_entity_poly.pdbx_strand_id
1 'polypeptide(L)'
;MGVRRVFPRSRKVYCEMCGAEIDEREARRIVVDGVTLVVCPRCYEKLVKRGRVSGVTMSAAGRPRPLAPTATSTPLHQAAPRTVRTVRPAGYATQRKQGIARRGTRSSRLLESYEVVEDYAERIRRARMRLGWSQKVLAIKVRESENTIKRIEAGKLRPTIELARRLEEVLGIKLLEPAVDKLISGGEGGRLPGLYATLGEIVNIRKKEGE
;
A
#
# COMPACT_ATOMS: atom_id res chain seq x y z
N MET A 1 26.60 5.67 45.57
CA MET A 1 27.56 4.94 44.72
C MET A 1 26.83 4.33 43.53
N GLY A 2 26.85 5.00 42.38
CA GLY A 2 26.18 4.51 41.17
C GLY A 2 27.12 3.62 40.36
N VAL A 3 26.83 2.32 40.29
CA VAL A 3 27.58 1.38 39.47
C VAL A 3 27.31 1.72 38.00
N ARG A 4 28.25 2.40 37.34
CA ARG A 4 28.20 2.65 35.91
C ARG A 4 28.28 1.29 35.22
N ARG A 5 27.14 0.78 34.73
CA ARG A 5 27.09 -0.44 33.91
C ARG A 5 27.86 -0.16 32.63
N VAL A 6 29.12 -0.56 32.59
CA VAL A 6 29.94 -0.57 31.37
C VAL A 6 29.40 -1.72 30.52
N PHE A 7 28.53 -1.39 29.56
CA PHE A 7 28.04 -2.39 28.60
C PHE A 7 29.18 -2.78 27.66
N PRO A 8 29.48 -4.08 27.49
CA PRO A 8 30.46 -4.53 26.51
C PRO A 8 30.04 -4.06 25.12
N ARG A 9 30.99 -3.54 24.32
CA ARG A 9 30.78 -3.12 22.93
C ARG A 9 30.10 -4.26 22.16
N SER A 10 28.82 -4.10 21.83
CA SER A 10 28.04 -5.07 21.05
C SER A 10 28.53 -5.10 19.60
N ARG A 11 28.51 -6.29 19.00
CA ARG A 11 28.71 -6.43 17.55
C ARG A 11 27.48 -5.86 16.85
N LYS A 12 27.70 -5.15 15.74
CA LYS A 12 26.64 -4.66 14.87
C LYS A 12 26.26 -5.74 13.87
N VAL A 13 24.95 -5.90 13.63
CA VAL A 13 24.38 -6.77 12.61
C VAL A 13 23.37 -5.99 11.78
N TYR A 14 23.02 -6.49 10.60
CA TYR A 14 22.06 -5.84 9.72
C TYR A 14 20.71 -6.56 9.76
N CYS A 15 19.63 -5.79 9.75
CA CYS A 15 18.28 -6.32 9.63
C CYS A 15 18.00 -6.79 8.19
N GLU A 16 17.59 -8.04 7.99
CA GLU A 16 17.32 -8.60 6.65
C GLU A 16 16.00 -8.11 6.03
N MET A 17 15.12 -7.53 6.84
CA MET A 17 13.85 -6.95 6.36
C MET A 17 13.94 -5.48 5.95
N CYS A 18 14.89 -4.71 6.51
CA CYS A 18 14.95 -3.26 6.29
C CYS A 18 16.36 -2.68 6.17
N GLY A 19 17.41 -3.50 6.20
CA GLY A 19 18.81 -3.11 6.04
C GLY A 19 19.40 -2.27 7.17
N ALA A 20 18.66 -2.02 8.26
CA ALA A 20 19.14 -1.18 9.35
C ALA A 20 20.27 -1.86 10.14
N GLU A 21 21.31 -1.09 10.48
CA GLU A 21 22.31 -1.48 11.48
C GLU A 21 21.66 -1.53 12.86
N ILE A 22 21.79 -2.69 13.51
CA ILE A 22 21.27 -2.94 14.85
C ILE A 22 22.34 -3.61 15.70
N ASP A 23 22.29 -3.36 17.01
CA ASP A 23 23.11 -4.10 17.95
C ASP A 23 22.64 -5.55 18.04
N GLU A 24 23.58 -6.49 18.09
CA GLU A 24 23.28 -7.93 18.19
C GLU A 24 22.41 -8.27 19.42
N ARG A 25 22.49 -7.45 20.48
CA ARG A 25 21.66 -7.59 21.70
C ARG A 25 20.18 -7.27 21.46
N GLU A 26 19.88 -6.37 20.52
CA GLU A 26 18.52 -5.91 20.21
C GLU A 26 17.93 -6.63 18.98
N ALA A 27 18.78 -7.33 18.23
CA ALA A 27 18.38 -8.11 17.08
C ALA A 27 17.51 -9.31 17.49
N ARG A 28 16.38 -9.49 16.81
CA ARG A 28 15.47 -10.62 17.02
C ARG A 28 15.59 -11.60 15.87
N ARG A 29 15.73 -12.88 16.18
CA ARG A 29 15.68 -13.97 15.20
C ARG A 29 14.25 -14.50 15.12
N ILE A 30 13.70 -14.57 13.91
CA ILE A 30 12.34 -15.05 13.65
C ILE A 30 12.34 -16.04 12.49
N VAL A 31 11.36 -16.93 12.43
CA VAL A 31 11.15 -17.83 11.29
C VAL A 31 10.00 -17.29 10.45
N VAL A 32 10.27 -17.00 9.18
CA VAL A 32 9.27 -16.63 8.18
C VAL A 32 9.41 -17.61 7.02
N ASP A 33 8.34 -18.30 6.66
CA ASP A 33 8.30 -19.26 5.54
C ASP A 33 9.37 -20.36 5.62
N GLY A 34 9.79 -20.75 6.83
CA GLY A 34 10.79 -21.80 7.08
C GLY A 34 12.25 -21.35 7.08
N VAL A 35 12.51 -20.05 6.86
CA VAL A 35 13.86 -19.45 6.92
C VAL A 35 14.00 -18.59 8.17
N THR A 36 15.13 -18.72 8.87
CA THR A 36 15.47 -17.87 10.02
C THR A 36 16.02 -16.53 9.56
N LEU A 37 15.33 -15.45 9.90
CA LEU A 37 15.74 -14.09 9.59
C LEU A 37 16.14 -13.30 10.85
N VAL A 38 17.14 -12.43 10.72
CA VAL A 38 17.54 -11.46 11.74
C VAL A 38 16.85 -10.12 11.46
N VAL A 39 16.03 -9.66 12.40
CA VAL A 39 15.22 -8.45 12.24
C VAL A 39 15.38 -7.47 13.39
N CYS A 40 15.23 -6.19 13.07
CA CYS A 40 15.20 -5.12 14.08
C CYS A 40 13.88 -5.15 14.88
N PRO A 41 13.83 -4.54 16.08
CA PRO A 41 12.61 -4.45 16.90
C PRO A 41 11.39 -3.91 16.15
N ARG A 42 11.59 -2.93 15.26
CA ARG A 42 10.52 -2.34 14.44
C ARG A 42 9.92 -3.31 13.43
N CYS A 43 10.75 -4.12 12.76
CA CYS A 43 10.27 -5.11 11.80
C CYS A 43 9.57 -6.26 12.51
N TYR A 44 10.11 -6.69 13.66
CA TYR A 44 9.46 -7.69 14.50
C TYR A 44 8.03 -7.27 14.89
N GLU A 45 7.84 -6.05 15.42
CA GLU A 45 6.51 -5.57 15.82
C GLU A 45 5.53 -5.52 14.65
N LYS A 46 6.00 -5.11 13.46
CA LYS A 46 5.17 -5.10 12.24
C LYS A 46 4.74 -6.50 11.83
N LEU A 47 5.60 -7.50 11.97
CA LEU A 47 5.30 -8.88 11.62
C LEU A 47 4.35 -9.54 12.62
N VAL A 48 4.53 -9.27 13.92
CA VAL A 48 3.61 -9.73 14.97
C VAL A 48 2.22 -9.13 14.78
N LYS A 49 2.11 -7.82 14.48
CA LYS A 49 0.82 -7.17 14.18
C LYS A 49 0.11 -7.75 12.96
N ARG A 50 0.84 -8.37 12.04
CA ARG A 50 0.30 -9.01 10.82
C ARG A 50 0.03 -10.51 10.97
N GLY A 51 0.29 -11.09 12.15
CA GLY A 51 0.02 -12.50 12.43
C GLY A 51 0.88 -13.49 11.64
N ARG A 52 2.05 -13.09 11.14
CA ARG A 52 2.92 -13.91 10.28
C ARG A 52 4.15 -14.51 10.99
N VAL A 53 4.12 -14.63 12.32
CA VAL A 53 5.27 -15.14 13.08
C VAL A 53 4.87 -16.43 13.80
N SER A 54 5.45 -17.54 13.34
CA SER A 54 5.36 -18.84 14.01
C SER A 54 6.62 -19.05 14.84
N GLY A 55 6.47 -19.08 16.17
CA GLY A 55 7.46 -19.62 17.09
C GLY A 55 8.74 -18.80 17.25
N VAL A 56 8.74 -17.88 18.20
CA VAL A 56 9.97 -17.22 18.67
C VAL A 56 10.69 -18.21 19.60
N THR A 57 11.63 -19.00 19.09
CA THR A 57 12.60 -19.70 19.94
C THR A 57 13.62 -18.67 20.44
N MET A 58 13.23 -17.88 21.44
CA MET A 58 14.23 -17.24 22.28
C MET A 58 14.91 -18.36 23.06
N SER A 59 16.14 -18.69 22.72
CA SER A 59 17.04 -19.36 23.66
C SER A 59 17.20 -18.41 24.84
N ALA A 60 16.35 -18.58 25.84
CA ALA A 60 16.40 -17.94 27.13
C ALA A 60 17.63 -18.47 27.89
N ALA A 61 18.82 -18.02 27.49
CA ALA A 61 20.00 -18.07 28.33
C ALA A 61 19.86 -16.96 29.39
N GLY A 62 19.22 -17.29 30.51
CA GLY A 62 19.15 -16.39 31.67
C GLY A 62 17.86 -16.42 32.47
N ARG A 63 17.40 -17.60 32.92
CA ARG A 63 16.65 -17.69 34.19
C ARG A 63 17.39 -18.66 35.11
N PRO A 64 17.70 -18.28 36.37
CA PRO A 64 18.23 -19.22 37.34
C PRO A 64 17.21 -20.34 37.54
N ARG A 65 17.71 -21.57 37.41
CA ARG A 65 16.99 -22.82 37.56
C ARG A 65 16.46 -22.91 39.00
N PRO A 66 15.16 -23.12 39.27
CA PRO A 66 14.74 -23.54 40.59
C PRO A 66 15.34 -24.92 40.86
N LEU A 67 16.18 -25.03 41.91
CA LEU A 67 16.51 -26.32 42.51
C LEU A 67 15.33 -26.77 43.37
N ALA A 68 14.77 -27.94 43.08
CA ALA A 68 14.31 -28.96 44.04
C ALA A 68 13.39 -29.99 43.34
N PRO A 69 13.12 -31.17 43.93
CA PRO A 69 14.03 -32.08 44.63
C PRO A 69 13.97 -33.50 44.02
N THR A 70 14.86 -34.35 44.51
CA THR A 70 15.03 -35.79 44.22
C THR A 70 13.82 -36.64 44.60
N ALA A 71 13.39 -37.50 43.68
CA ALA A 71 12.70 -38.79 43.87
C ALA A 71 12.26 -39.29 42.48
N THR A 72 12.24 -40.55 42.04
CA THR A 72 12.78 -41.84 42.48
C THR A 72 12.72 -42.73 41.22
N SER A 73 13.64 -43.66 41.11
CA SER A 73 13.82 -44.71 40.10
C SER A 73 12.56 -45.51 39.70
N THR A 74 12.40 -45.84 38.42
CA THR A 74 12.11 -47.20 37.85
C THR A 74 11.97 -47.17 36.30
N PRO A 75 12.11 -48.31 35.56
CA PRO A 75 13.16 -48.42 34.55
C PRO A 75 12.69 -48.70 33.11
N LEU A 76 13.72 -48.72 32.23
CA LEU A 76 13.84 -49.29 30.88
C LEU A 76 12.69 -50.19 30.37
N HIS A 77 12.21 -49.88 29.16
CA HIS A 77 11.96 -50.88 28.13
C HIS A 77 12.24 -50.36 26.72
N GLN A 78 13.35 -50.86 26.17
CA GLN A 78 13.55 -51.45 24.84
C GLN A 78 13.17 -50.70 23.55
N ALA A 79 14.18 -50.61 22.68
CA ALA A 79 14.17 -50.15 21.31
C ALA A 79 13.48 -51.12 20.33
N ALA A 80 12.97 -50.59 19.20
CA ALA A 80 13.21 -51.15 17.87
C ALA A 80 12.80 -50.17 16.73
N PRO A 81 13.48 -50.20 15.57
CA PRO A 81 13.24 -49.30 14.44
C PRO A 81 12.30 -49.92 13.40
N ARG A 82 11.44 -49.11 12.76
CA ARG A 82 10.69 -49.52 11.55
C ARG A 82 10.52 -48.36 10.56
N THR A 83 11.39 -48.38 9.54
CA THR A 83 11.08 -48.28 8.11
C THR A 83 9.98 -47.32 7.63
N VAL A 84 10.44 -46.30 6.89
CA VAL A 84 9.83 -45.63 5.73
C VAL A 84 8.45 -46.15 5.29
N ARG A 85 7.44 -45.27 5.31
CA ARG A 85 6.37 -45.23 4.31
C ARG A 85 6.24 -43.81 3.78
N THR A 86 6.72 -43.60 2.56
CA THR A 86 6.40 -42.47 1.71
C THR A 86 4.92 -42.55 1.33
N VAL A 87 4.07 -41.82 2.05
CA VAL A 87 2.68 -41.61 1.60
C VAL A 87 2.66 -40.36 0.75
N ARG A 88 2.68 -40.57 -0.56
CA ARG A 88 2.37 -39.58 -1.59
C ARG A 88 0.88 -39.23 -1.42
N PRO A 89 0.48 -37.99 -1.06
CA PRO A 89 -0.93 -37.64 -1.17
C PRO A 89 -1.26 -37.48 -2.65
N ALA A 90 -2.28 -38.22 -3.05
CA ALA A 90 -2.95 -38.14 -4.33
C ALA A 90 -3.40 -36.70 -4.64
N GLY A 91 -3.45 -36.39 -5.93
CA GLY A 91 -3.69 -35.06 -6.46
C GLY A 91 -4.85 -34.31 -5.81
N TYR A 92 -4.59 -33.06 -5.48
CA TYR A 92 -5.65 -32.09 -5.24
C TYR A 92 -6.41 -31.89 -6.55
N ALA A 93 -7.55 -32.56 -6.65
CA ALA A 93 -8.56 -32.28 -7.64
C ALA A 93 -8.88 -30.79 -7.61
N THR A 94 -8.57 -30.11 -8.71
CA THR A 94 -8.97 -28.73 -8.95
C THR A 94 -10.49 -28.71 -9.02
N GLN A 95 -11.15 -28.30 -7.94
CA GLN A 95 -12.55 -27.91 -7.99
C GLN A 95 -12.67 -26.66 -8.86
N ARG A 96 -12.83 -26.88 -10.17
CA ARG A 96 -13.43 -25.93 -11.09
C ARG A 96 -14.83 -25.60 -10.57
N LYS A 97 -14.94 -24.52 -9.79
CA LYS A 97 -16.24 -23.92 -9.53
C LYS A 97 -16.73 -23.27 -10.82
N GLN A 98 -17.76 -23.91 -11.35
CA GLN A 98 -18.54 -23.49 -12.49
C GLN A 98 -19.11 -22.08 -12.29
N GLY A 99 -19.23 -21.39 -13.43
CA GLY A 99 -19.54 -19.97 -13.51
C GLY A 99 -20.89 -19.61 -12.92
N ILE A 100 -20.87 -18.57 -12.10
CA ILE A 100 -22.05 -17.73 -11.88
C ILE A 100 -21.95 -16.64 -12.94
N ALA A 101 -22.76 -16.79 -13.99
CA ALA A 101 -23.05 -15.74 -14.95
C ALA A 101 -23.66 -14.55 -14.19
N ARG A 102 -22.81 -13.60 -13.76
CA ARG A 102 -23.27 -12.30 -13.28
C ARG A 102 -23.69 -11.46 -14.46
N ARG A 103 -24.96 -11.67 -14.81
CA ARG A 103 -25.91 -10.76 -15.45
C ARG A 103 -25.40 -9.32 -15.41
N GLY A 104 -24.95 -8.83 -16.56
CA GLY A 104 -24.52 -7.46 -16.75
C GLY A 104 -25.62 -6.49 -16.31
N THR A 105 -25.28 -5.66 -15.32
CA THR A 105 -26.04 -4.44 -15.02
C THR A 105 -25.11 -3.26 -15.29
N ARG A 106 -25.08 -2.89 -16.56
CA ARG A 106 -24.99 -1.53 -17.13
C ARG A 106 -24.71 -0.35 -16.18
N SER A 107 -23.55 -0.32 -15.54
CA SER A 107 -22.91 0.94 -15.11
C SER A 107 -21.39 0.88 -15.31
N SER A 108 -20.98 0.37 -16.46
CA SER A 108 -19.66 0.57 -17.05
C SER A 108 -19.54 1.96 -17.72
N ARG A 109 -20.28 2.96 -17.24
CA ARG A 109 -20.23 4.31 -17.79
C ARG A 109 -19.10 5.05 -17.08
N LEU A 110 -18.12 5.47 -17.89
CA LEU A 110 -17.00 6.34 -17.55
C LEU A 110 -15.86 5.66 -16.78
N LEU A 111 -14.94 5.06 -17.53
CA LEU A 111 -13.54 5.10 -17.12
C LEU A 111 -13.11 6.57 -17.11
N GLU A 112 -13.39 7.30 -16.04
CA GLU A 112 -12.71 8.55 -15.76
C GLU A 112 -11.26 8.19 -15.41
N SER A 113 -10.39 8.14 -16.43
CA SER A 113 -8.95 8.16 -16.20
C SER A 113 -8.66 9.49 -15.51
N TYR A 114 -8.26 9.49 -14.24
CA TYR A 114 -7.89 10.73 -13.58
C TYR A 114 -6.42 11.02 -13.84
N GLU A 115 -6.11 12.23 -14.30
CA GLU A 115 -4.74 12.68 -14.49
C GLU A 115 -4.31 13.63 -13.36
N VAL A 116 -3.08 13.45 -12.86
CA VAL A 116 -2.48 14.31 -11.84
C VAL A 116 -2.02 15.60 -12.50
N VAL A 117 -2.57 16.73 -12.04
CA VAL A 117 -2.23 18.09 -12.49
C VAL A 117 -0.75 18.40 -12.28
N GLU A 118 -0.09 19.06 -13.23
CA GLU A 118 1.34 19.36 -13.20
C GLU A 118 1.77 20.22 -11.98
N ASP A 119 0.90 21.12 -11.50
CA ASP A 119 1.14 21.98 -10.34
C ASP A 119 0.95 21.30 -8.96
N TYR A 120 0.92 19.96 -8.91
CA TYR A 120 0.63 19.21 -7.69
C TYR A 120 1.57 19.59 -6.52
N ALA A 121 2.85 19.82 -6.82
CA ALA A 121 3.87 20.10 -5.82
C ALA A 121 3.56 21.39 -5.04
N GLU A 122 3.25 22.47 -5.75
CA GLU A 122 2.94 23.76 -5.12
C GLU A 122 1.59 23.74 -4.40
N ARG A 123 0.58 23.10 -4.99
CA ARG A 123 -0.76 22.99 -4.39
C ARG A 123 -0.70 22.28 -3.04
N ILE A 124 0.04 21.16 -2.97
CA ILE A 124 0.25 20.41 -1.72
C ILE A 124 0.99 21.26 -0.70
N ARG A 125 2.07 21.94 -1.11
CA ARG A 125 2.88 22.78 -0.23
C ARG A 125 2.07 23.94 0.36
N ARG A 126 1.29 24.65 -0.46
CA ARG A 126 0.41 25.74 -0.02
C ARG A 126 -0.69 25.24 0.93
N ALA A 127 -1.33 24.13 0.60
CA ALA A 127 -2.37 23.54 1.44
C ALA A 127 -1.82 23.11 2.81
N ARG A 128 -0.63 22.49 2.82
CA ARG A 128 0.07 22.11 4.05
C ARG A 128 0.37 23.33 4.93
N MET A 129 0.85 24.43 4.33
CA MET A 129 1.14 25.68 5.07
C MET A 129 -0.12 26.31 5.65
N ARG A 130 -1.23 26.32 4.91
CA ARG A 130 -2.52 26.85 5.37
C ARG A 130 -3.04 26.11 6.61
N LEU A 131 -2.79 24.80 6.67
CA LEU A 131 -3.17 23.94 7.80
C LEU A 131 -2.12 23.93 8.93
N GLY A 132 -0.96 24.58 8.72
CA GLY A 132 0.14 24.60 9.70
C GLY A 132 0.79 23.23 9.95
N TRP A 133 0.68 22.28 9.01
CA TRP A 133 1.22 20.93 9.23
C TRP A 133 2.68 20.83 8.80
N SER A 134 3.47 20.04 9.54
CA SER A 134 4.80 19.63 9.07
C SER A 134 4.67 18.50 8.04
N GLN A 135 5.69 18.32 7.20
CA GLN A 135 5.73 17.24 6.19
C GLN A 135 5.56 15.86 6.84
N LYS A 136 6.11 15.68 8.05
CA LYS A 136 5.95 14.46 8.85
C LYS A 136 4.50 14.21 9.27
N VAL A 137 3.77 15.25 9.68
CA VAL A 137 2.35 15.13 10.07
C VAL A 137 1.49 14.79 8.87
N LEU A 138 1.73 15.43 7.72
CA LEU A 138 1.04 15.11 6.47
C LEU A 138 1.28 13.65 6.05
N ALA A 139 2.54 13.18 6.13
CA ALA A 139 2.91 11.81 5.82
C ALA A 139 2.16 10.79 6.69
N ILE A 140 2.05 11.04 8.00
CA ILE A 140 1.31 10.18 8.93
C ILE A 140 -0.18 10.10 8.55
N LYS A 141 -0.81 11.24 8.22
CA LYS A 141 -2.24 11.28 7.85
C LYS A 141 -2.52 10.54 6.54
N VAL A 142 -1.66 10.73 5.54
CA VAL A 142 -1.80 10.12 4.20
C VAL A 142 -1.32 8.65 4.19
N ARG A 143 -0.71 8.19 5.30
CA ARG A 143 -0.11 6.85 5.48
C ARG A 143 1.07 6.58 4.56
N GLU A 144 1.85 7.62 4.26
CA GLU A 144 3.04 7.54 3.42
C GLU A 144 4.31 7.92 4.17
N SER A 145 5.46 7.70 3.53
CA SER A 145 6.76 8.09 4.11
C SER A 145 6.99 9.60 3.97
N GLU A 146 7.66 10.21 4.96
CA GLU A 146 8.05 11.63 4.90
C GLU A 146 8.94 11.92 3.68
N ASN A 147 9.78 10.97 3.30
CA ASN A 147 10.63 11.10 2.11
C ASN A 147 9.82 11.14 0.82
N THR A 148 8.73 10.36 0.74
CA THR A 148 7.81 10.38 -0.40
C THR A 148 7.18 11.77 -0.54
N ILE A 149 6.65 12.33 0.55
CA ILE A 149 6.04 13.67 0.57
C ILE A 149 7.08 14.76 0.23
N LYS A 150 8.30 14.67 0.74
CA LYS A 150 9.41 15.59 0.37
C LYS A 150 9.69 15.58 -1.12
N ARG A 151 9.75 14.40 -1.75
CA ARG A 151 9.98 14.27 -3.19
C ARG A 151 8.82 14.80 -4.02
N ILE A 152 7.59 14.65 -3.54
CA ILE A 152 6.38 15.16 -4.18
C ILE A 152 6.34 16.69 -4.09
N GLU A 153 6.56 17.28 -2.91
CA GLU A 153 6.63 18.75 -2.75
C GLU A 153 7.80 19.38 -3.52
N ALA A 154 8.84 18.60 -3.83
CA ALA A 154 9.97 19.01 -4.66
C ALA A 154 9.75 18.77 -6.17
N GLY A 155 8.61 18.21 -6.59
CA GLY A 155 8.29 17.91 -8.00
C GLY A 155 9.10 16.75 -8.62
N LYS A 156 9.92 16.03 -7.84
CA LYS A 156 10.78 14.94 -8.31
C LYS A 156 10.06 13.59 -8.41
N LEU A 157 8.86 13.49 -7.84
CA LEU A 157 8.07 12.27 -7.82
C LEU A 157 6.62 12.62 -8.10
N ARG A 158 6.11 12.11 -9.22
CA ARG A 158 4.68 12.18 -9.53
C ARG A 158 3.93 11.18 -8.63
N PRO A 159 2.91 11.62 -7.87
CA PRO A 159 2.12 10.71 -7.05
C PRO A 159 1.28 9.76 -7.92
N THR A 160 0.99 8.58 -7.39
CA THR A 160 0.00 7.67 -7.98
C THR A 160 -1.40 8.22 -7.80
N ILE A 161 -2.37 7.77 -8.60
CA ILE A 161 -3.78 8.22 -8.52
C ILE A 161 -4.35 7.96 -7.11
N GLU A 162 -4.04 6.82 -6.51
CA GLU A 162 -4.45 6.51 -5.13
C GLU A 162 -3.90 7.50 -4.11
N LEU A 163 -2.61 7.86 -4.25
CA LEU A 163 -1.96 8.79 -3.34
C LEU A 163 -2.51 10.21 -3.52
N ALA A 164 -2.75 10.61 -4.78
CA ALA A 164 -3.38 11.88 -5.11
C ALA A 164 -4.77 12.00 -4.46
N ARG A 165 -5.65 10.99 -4.59
CA ARG A 165 -6.98 10.98 -3.94
C ARG A 165 -6.89 11.18 -2.43
N ARG A 166 -5.99 10.45 -1.76
CA ARG A 166 -5.81 10.61 -0.30
C ARG A 166 -5.29 12.00 0.07
N LEU A 167 -4.42 12.59 -0.75
CA LEU A 167 -3.95 13.96 -0.55
C LEU A 167 -5.08 14.97 -0.74
N GLU A 168 -5.98 14.77 -1.72
CA GLU A 168 -7.18 15.61 -1.91
C GLU A 168 -8.11 15.56 -0.70
N GLU A 169 -8.41 14.37 -0.18
CA GLU A 169 -9.27 14.18 0.99
C GLU A 169 -8.70 14.84 2.26
N VAL A 170 -7.40 14.66 2.49
CA VAL A 170 -6.73 15.13 3.71
C VAL A 170 -6.46 16.64 3.69
N LEU A 171 -6.17 17.20 2.51
CA LEU A 171 -5.82 18.62 2.35
C LEU A 171 -7.00 19.48 1.84
N GLY A 172 -8.09 18.86 1.36
CA GLY A 172 -9.26 19.55 0.80
C GLY A 172 -8.96 20.31 -0.50
N ILE A 173 -7.99 19.84 -1.30
CA ILE A 173 -7.58 20.47 -2.56
C ILE A 173 -7.88 19.57 -3.76
N LYS A 174 -7.96 20.15 -4.96
CA LYS A 174 -8.11 19.43 -6.23
C LYS A 174 -6.74 19.20 -6.87
N LEU A 175 -6.33 17.94 -6.96
CA LEU A 175 -5.07 17.43 -7.54
C LEU A 175 -5.31 16.52 -8.76
N LEU A 176 -6.50 15.96 -8.88
CA LEU A 176 -6.91 15.11 -9.99
C LEU A 176 -7.90 15.85 -10.89
N GLU A 177 -7.62 15.84 -12.18
CA GLU A 177 -8.57 16.23 -13.22
C GLU A 177 -9.19 14.96 -13.80
N PRO A 178 -10.53 14.90 -13.98
CA PRO A 178 -11.13 13.83 -14.76
C PRO A 178 -10.61 13.98 -16.19
N ALA A 179 -9.90 12.98 -16.71
CA ALA A 179 -9.60 12.93 -18.14
C ALA A 179 -10.90 12.58 -18.86
N VAL A 180 -11.65 13.63 -19.16
CA VAL A 180 -12.61 13.61 -20.24
C VAL A 180 -11.76 13.51 -21.49
N ASP A 181 -11.89 12.43 -22.26
CA ASP A 181 -11.24 12.30 -23.56
C ASP A 181 -11.45 13.61 -24.33
N LYS A 182 -10.35 14.32 -24.65
CA LYS A 182 -10.33 15.57 -25.41
C LYS A 182 -10.68 15.32 -26.89
N LEU A 183 -11.74 14.58 -27.16
CA LEU A 183 -12.40 14.54 -28.47
C LEU A 183 -13.49 15.62 -28.58
N ILE A 184 -13.74 16.40 -27.52
CA ILE A 184 -14.63 17.57 -27.55
C ILE A 184 -13.97 18.74 -26.80
N SER A 185 -12.85 19.24 -27.30
CA SER A 185 -12.35 20.58 -26.93
C SER A 185 -11.57 21.22 -28.09
N GLY A 186 -12.04 20.94 -29.31
CA GLY A 186 -11.86 21.86 -30.42
C GLY A 186 -12.94 22.92 -30.35
N GLY A 187 -12.58 24.11 -29.86
CA GLY A 187 -13.28 25.34 -30.19
C GLY A 187 -14.27 25.85 -29.14
N GLU A 188 -13.80 26.74 -28.27
CA GLU A 188 -14.61 27.87 -27.83
C GLU A 188 -13.77 29.14 -27.92
N GLY A 189 -13.98 29.88 -29.02
CA GLY A 189 -13.27 31.12 -29.29
C GLY A 189 -13.41 31.59 -30.74
N GLY A 190 -14.62 31.63 -31.28
CA GLY A 190 -14.82 32.26 -32.59
C GLY A 190 -16.15 31.92 -33.25
N ARG A 191 -17.14 32.78 -33.04
CA ARG A 191 -18.18 33.18 -34.02
C ARG A 191 -18.75 32.03 -34.87
N LEU A 192 -19.95 31.57 -34.51
CA LEU A 192 -20.84 30.79 -35.39
C LEU A 192 -20.85 31.43 -36.80
N PRO A 193 -20.21 30.84 -37.83
CA PRO A 193 -20.28 31.35 -39.18
C PRO A 193 -21.52 30.73 -39.80
N GLY A 194 -22.57 31.55 -39.94
CA GLY A 194 -23.64 31.31 -40.89
C GLY A 194 -24.42 30.02 -40.65
N LEU A 195 -25.64 30.19 -40.14
CA LEU A 195 -26.76 29.55 -40.81
C LEU A 195 -26.56 29.77 -42.31
N TYR A 196 -26.01 28.77 -42.99
CA TYR A 196 -26.15 28.67 -44.41
C TYR A 196 -27.65 28.53 -44.59
N ALA A 197 -28.28 29.63 -44.98
CA ALA A 197 -29.60 29.60 -45.55
C ALA A 197 -29.50 28.61 -46.71
N THR A 198 -29.84 27.36 -46.44
CA THR A 198 -30.06 26.38 -47.48
C THR A 198 -31.14 26.95 -48.36
N LEU A 199 -31.00 26.76 -49.67
CA LEU A 199 -31.90 27.17 -50.74
C LEU A 199 -33.37 26.67 -50.58
N GLY A 200 -33.74 26.11 -49.43
CA GLY A 200 -35.04 25.56 -49.10
C GLY A 200 -35.99 26.49 -48.34
N GLU A 201 -35.61 27.72 -47.99
CA GLU A 201 -36.59 28.72 -47.51
C GLU A 201 -37.34 29.34 -48.69
N ILE A 202 -38.16 28.52 -49.34
CA ILE A 202 -39.11 28.92 -50.37
C ILE A 202 -40.27 29.63 -49.67
N VAL A 203 -40.30 30.96 -49.77
CA VAL A 203 -41.46 31.78 -49.43
C VAL A 203 -42.48 31.66 -50.56
N ASN A 204 -43.57 30.94 -50.34
CA ASN A 204 -44.73 30.95 -51.23
C ASN A 204 -45.52 32.26 -51.02
N ILE A 205 -45.18 33.30 -51.78
CA ILE A 205 -46.01 34.51 -51.90
C ILE A 205 -47.08 34.24 -52.97
N ARG A 206 -48.30 33.95 -52.53
CA ARG A 206 -49.48 34.01 -53.41
C ARG A 206 -49.85 35.48 -53.60
N LYS A 207 -49.54 36.04 -54.78
CA LYS A 207 -50.16 37.28 -55.26
C LYS A 207 -51.67 37.06 -55.41
N LYS A 208 -52.47 37.87 -54.72
CA LYS A 208 -53.81 38.23 -55.17
C LYS A 208 -53.69 39.64 -55.77
N GLU A 209 -53.59 39.70 -57.08
CA GLU A 209 -53.95 40.91 -57.82
C GLU A 209 -55.32 40.62 -58.43
N GLY A 210 -56.29 41.42 -58.01
CA GLY A 210 -57.63 41.48 -58.55
C GLY A 210 -58.07 42.92 -58.40
N GLU A 211 -57.56 43.77 -59.29
CA GLU A 211 -58.35 44.60 -60.20
C GLU A 211 -57.49 44.98 -61.41
#